data_AF-A0A699XL25-F1
#
_entry.id   AF-A0A699XL25-F1
#
_cell.length_a   1.000
_cell.length_b   1.000
_cell.length_c   1.000
_cell.angle_alpha   90.00
_cell.angle_beta   90.00
_cell.angle_gamma   90.00
#
_symmetry.space_group_name_H-M   'P 1'
#
loop_
_entity.id
_entity.type
_entity.pdbx_description
1 polymer ?
#
loop_
_entity_poly.entity_id
_entity_poly.type
_entity_poly.pdbx_seq_one_letter_code
_entity_poly.pdbx_strand_id
1 'polypeptide(L)'
;GGECTGTPCVLSAGEISRMIENGAPVSHDLEAAARIVAWDGNQWASFDDAETLTIKLDYANERCLGGYIQLRAPFTLPPIPL
;
A
#
# COMPACT_ATOMS: atom_id res chain seq x y z
N GLY A 1 8.30 -2.67 -11.16
CA GLY A 1 7.30 -1.60 -11.06
C GLY A 1 5.99 -2.12 -11.58
N GLY A 2 4.87 -1.56 -11.16
CA GLY A 2 3.57 -1.97 -11.68
C GLY A 2 3.33 -1.48 -13.11
N GLU A 3 2.35 -2.08 -13.77
CA GLU A 3 1.96 -1.80 -15.16
C GLU A 3 1.48 -0.35 -15.36
N CYS A 4 0.82 0.24 -14.37
CA CYS A 4 0.26 1.59 -14.40
C CYS A 4 1.20 2.62 -13.77
N THR A 5 1.89 2.26 -12.68
CA THR A 5 2.84 3.14 -12.00
C THR A 5 4.14 3.31 -12.77
N GLY A 6 4.56 2.29 -13.53
CA GLY A 6 5.80 2.29 -14.32
C GLY A 6 7.07 2.50 -13.51
N THR A 7 6.99 2.58 -12.18
CA THR A 7 8.08 2.98 -11.30
C THR A 7 8.54 1.77 -10.48
N PRO A 8 9.83 1.41 -10.49
CA PRO A 8 10.34 0.36 -9.61
C PRO A 8 9.99 0.62 -8.14
N CYS A 9 9.67 -0.45 -7.40
CA CYS A 9 9.33 -0.40 -5.98
C CYS A 9 8.07 0.40 -5.59
N VAL A 10 7.33 0.97 -6.54
CA VAL A 10 6.06 1.65 -6.29
C VAL A 10 4.94 0.88 -6.98
N LEU A 11 3.87 0.65 -6.23
CA LEU A 11 2.60 0.13 -6.73
C LEU A 11 1.48 1.02 -6.23
N SER A 12 0.51 1.29 -7.08
CA SER A 12 -0.74 1.95 -6.72
C SER A 12 -1.65 0.97 -6.00
N ALA A 13 -2.55 1.50 -5.17
CA ALA A 13 -3.59 0.68 -4.53
C ALA A 13 -4.43 -0.10 -5.55
N GLY A 14 -4.69 0.47 -6.74
CA GLY A 14 -5.42 -0.22 -7.80
C GLY A 14 -4.66 -1.41 -8.42
N GLU A 15 -3.34 -1.30 -8.59
CA GLU A 15 -2.51 -2.42 -9.05
C GLU A 15 -2.51 -3.56 -8.02
N ILE A 16 -2.40 -3.21 -6.74
CA ILE A 16 -2.44 -4.19 -5.65
C ILE A 16 -3.81 -4.86 -5.58
N SER A 17 -4.92 -4.11 -5.66
CA SER A 17 -6.27 -4.70 -5.69
C SER A 17 -6.43 -5.71 -6.83
N ARG A 18 -5.95 -5.38 -8.04
CA ARG A 18 -5.99 -6.29 -9.18
C ARG A 18 -5.17 -7.55 -8.95
N MET A 19 -4.01 -7.45 -8.31
CA MET A 19 -3.18 -8.61 -7.96
C MET A 19 -3.91 -9.53 -6.98
N ILE A 20 -4.57 -8.96 -5.98
CA ILE A 20 -5.35 -9.72 -4.98
C ILE A 20 -6.55 -10.40 -5.62
N GLU A 21 -7.28 -9.71 -6.49
CA GLU A 21 -8.39 -10.28 -7.27
C GLU A 21 -7.94 -11.44 -8.16
N ASN A 22 -6.69 -11.39 -8.65
CA ASN A 22 -6.07 -12.48 -9.43
C ASN A 22 -5.46 -13.59 -8.55
N GLY A 23 -5.66 -13.56 -7.24
CA GLY A 23 -5.27 -14.63 -6.32
C GLY A 23 -3.87 -14.48 -5.69
N ALA A 24 -3.27 -13.30 -5.72
CA ALA A 24 -2.02 -13.07 -5.00
C ALA A 24 -2.23 -13.26 -3.47
N PRO A 25 -1.35 -14.02 -2.78
CA PRO A 25 -1.47 -14.24 -1.35
C PRO A 25 -1.22 -12.94 -0.58
N VAL A 26 -2.07 -12.69 0.42
CA VAL A 26 -2.00 -11.53 1.31
C VAL A 26 -1.87 -12.00 2.74
N SER A 27 -0.98 -11.34 3.50
CA SER A 27 -0.85 -11.50 4.95
C SER A 27 -1.17 -10.18 5.67
N HIS A 28 -1.56 -10.27 6.94
CA HIS A 28 -1.79 -9.11 7.80
C HIS A 28 -0.67 -9.04 8.84
N ASP A 29 0.10 -7.97 8.82
CA ASP A 29 0.95 -7.60 9.94
C ASP A 29 0.12 -6.75 10.92
N LEU A 30 -0.38 -7.42 11.97
CA LEU A 30 -1.24 -6.79 12.97
C LEU A 30 -0.48 -5.78 13.85
N GLU A 31 0.84 -5.97 14.03
CA GLU A 31 1.66 -5.06 14.83
C GLU A 31 1.92 -3.76 14.05
N ALA A 32 2.22 -3.89 12.76
CA ALA A 32 2.42 -2.74 11.88
C ALA A 32 1.11 -2.09 11.40
N ALA A 33 -0.05 -2.72 11.64
CA ALA A 33 -1.34 -2.38 11.04
C ALA A 33 -1.21 -2.18 9.52
N ALA A 34 -0.66 -3.19 8.84
CA ALA A 34 -0.39 -3.17 7.40
C ALA A 34 -0.67 -4.53 6.76
N ARG A 35 -1.07 -4.52 5.48
CA ARG A 35 -1.15 -5.73 4.66
C ARG A 35 0.13 -5.94 3.88
N ILE A 36 0.48 -7.19 3.61
CA ILE A 36 1.63 -7.55 2.77
C ILE A 36 1.15 -8.49 1.68
N VAL A 37 1.31 -8.10 0.42
CA VAL A 37 1.10 -8.97 -0.74
C VAL A 37 2.46 -9.50 -1.21
N ALA A 38 2.55 -10.79 -1.52
CA ALA A 38 3.75 -11.43 -2.04
C ALA A 38 3.48 -12.17 -3.35
N TRP A 39 4.40 -12.10 -4.31
CA TRP A 39 4.26 -12.73 -5.61
C TRP A 39 5.62 -13.10 -6.21
N ASP A 40 5.61 -13.92 -7.28
CA ASP A 40 6.81 -14.36 -8.03
C ASP A 40 7.96 -14.94 -7.19
N GLY A 41 7.66 -15.39 -5.96
CA GLY A 41 8.61 -15.99 -5.01
C GLY A 41 9.60 -15.02 -4.37
N ASN A 42 9.83 -13.83 -4.92
CA ASN A 42 10.80 -12.87 -4.40
C ASN A 42 10.33 -11.41 -4.38
N GLN A 43 9.08 -11.14 -4.78
CA GLN A 43 8.50 -9.81 -4.76
C GLN A 43 7.49 -9.71 -3.63
N TRP A 44 7.50 -8.58 -2.93
CA TRP A 44 6.52 -8.27 -1.92
C TRP A 44 6.30 -6.76 -1.84
N ALA A 45 5.12 -6.37 -1.36
CA ALA A 45 4.78 -4.98 -1.11
C ALA A 45 3.88 -4.89 0.12
N SER A 46 4.23 -3.98 1.04
CA SER A 46 3.33 -3.58 2.12
C SER A 46 2.36 -2.52 1.62
N PHE A 47 1.09 -2.62 2.01
CA PHE A 47 0.06 -1.69 1.59
C PHE A 47 -1.02 -1.53 2.66
N ASP A 48 -1.88 -0.53 2.45
CA ASP A 48 -3.03 -0.24 3.30
C ASP A 48 -4.34 -0.60 2.58
N ASP A 49 -5.24 -1.28 3.30
CA ASP A 49 -6.60 -1.58 2.87
C ASP A 49 -7.62 -0.87 3.76
N ALA A 50 -8.91 -1.14 3.56
CA ALA A 50 -9.96 -0.51 4.36
C ALA A 50 -9.81 -0.81 5.86
N GLU A 51 -9.37 -2.02 6.24
CA GLU A 51 -9.24 -2.45 7.63
C GLU A 51 -8.05 -1.77 8.31
N THR A 52 -6.88 -1.75 7.67
CA THR A 52 -5.69 -1.10 8.22
C THR A 52 -5.86 0.42 8.31
N LEU A 53 -6.57 1.02 7.34
CA LEU A 53 -6.94 2.43 7.42
C LEU A 53 -7.89 2.70 8.58
N THR A 54 -8.87 1.84 8.87
CA THR A 54 -9.72 1.97 10.06
C THR A 54 -8.89 1.94 11.34
N ILE A 55 -7.94 1.02 11.47
CA ILE A 55 -7.04 0.96 12.65
C ILE A 55 -6.27 2.27 12.81
N LYS A 56 -5.74 2.84 11.71
CA LYS A 56 -5.01 4.12 11.74
C LYS A 56 -5.92 5.31 12.08
N LEU A 57 -7.17 5.29 11.62
CA LEU A 57 -8.17 6.31 11.96
C LEU A 57 -8.51 6.26 13.45
N ASP A 58 -8.75 5.07 13.99
CA ASP A 58 -9.05 4.89 15.41
C ASP A 58 -7.89 5.36 16.28
N TYR A 59 -6.65 5.01 15.92
CA TYR A 59 -5.44 5.48 16.59
C TYR A 59 -5.34 7.02 16.62
N ALA A 60 -5.69 7.69 15.51
CA ALA A 60 -5.70 9.14 15.42
C ALA A 60 -6.80 9.78 16.28
N ASN A 61 -7.99 9.19 16.29
CA ASN A 61 -9.13 9.63 17.09
C ASN A 61 -8.84 9.52 18.59
N GLU A 62 -8.25 8.42 19.04
CA GLU A 62 -7.82 8.22 20.44
C GLU A 62 -6.85 9.30 20.95
N ARG A 63 -6.09 9.90 20.03
CA ARG A 63 -5.06 10.91 20.33
C ARG A 63 -5.51 12.33 20.05
N CYS A 64 -6.79 12.54 19.71
CA CYS A 64 -7.34 13.84 19.35
C CYS A 64 -6.55 14.52 18.22
N LEU A 65 -6.04 13.75 17.26
CA LEU A 65 -5.37 14.32 16.08
C LEU A 65 -6.40 15.00 15.18
N GLY A 66 -6.05 16.13 14.57
CA GLY A 66 -6.98 16.95 13.78
C GLY A 66 -7.46 16.33 12.46
N GLY A 67 -6.98 15.13 12.12
CA GLY A 67 -7.35 14.39 10.92
C GLY A 67 -6.22 13.51 10.41
N TYR A 68 -6.39 12.99 9.19
CA TYR A 68 -5.42 12.18 8.47
C TYR A 68 -5.15 12.78 7.09
N ILE A 69 -4.01 12.42 6.50
CA ILE A 69 -3.62 12.86 5.16
C ILE A 69 -3.47 11.61 4.29
N GLN A 70 -4.16 11.60 3.15
CA GLN A 70 -3.97 10.58 2.13
C GLN A 70 -3.10 11.13 1.00
N LEU A 71 -1.88 10.60 0.86
CA LEU A 71 -0.97 11.00 -0.20
C LEU A 71 -1.32 10.29 -1.50
N ARG A 72 -1.62 11.07 -2.55
CA ARG A 72 -1.68 10.59 -3.92
C ARG A 72 -0.53 11.23 -4.69
N ALA A 73 0.49 10.44 -5.02
CA ALA A 73 1.57 10.90 -5.87
C ALA A 73 1.12 10.90 -7.35
N PRO A 74 1.48 11.93 -8.15
CA PRO A 74 1.39 11.81 -9.60
C PRO A 74 2.38 10.74 -10.08
N PHE A 75 1.91 9.80 -10.88
CA PHE A 75 2.69 8.62 -11.31
C PHE A 75 3.87 8.95 -12.25
N THR A 76 4.05 10.21 -12.61
CA THR A 76 5.26 10.71 -13.30
C THR A 76 6.31 11.11 -12.26
N LEU A 77 6.89 10.14 -11.56
CA LEU A 77 8.08 10.42 -10.76
C LEU A 77 9.26 10.61 -11.74
N PRO A 78 10.06 11.68 -11.59
CA PRO A 78 11.28 11.81 -12.38
C PRO A 78 12.18 10.59 -12.14
N PRO A 79 12.89 10.10 -13.16
CA PRO A 79 13.72 8.92 -13.03
C PRO A 79 14.73 9.13 -11.90
N ILE A 80 14.76 8.17 -10.97
CA ILE A 80 15.76 8.13 -9.91
C ILE A 80 17.11 7.85 -10.59
N PRO A 81 18.14 8.71 -10.44
CA PRO A 81 19.46 8.39 -10.96
C PRO A 81 20.03 7.22 -10.15
N LEU A 82 20.51 6.19 -10.86
CA LEU A 82 21.24 5.06 -10.30
C LEU A 82 22.59 5.48 -9.72
#